data_AF-A0A7K1XZ72-F1
#
_entry.id   AF-A0A7K1XZ72-F1
#
_cell.length_a   1.000
_cell.length_b   1.000
_cell.length_c   1.000
_cell.angle_alpha   90.00
_cell.angle_beta   90.00
_cell.angle_gamma   90.00
#
_symmetry.space_group_name_H-M   'P 1'
#
loop_
_entity.id
_entity.type
_entity.pdbx_description
1 polymer ?
#
loop_
_entity_poly.entity_id
_entity_poly.type
_entity_poly.pdbx_seq_one_letter_code
_entity_poly.pdbx_strand_id
1 'polypeptide(L)'
;MIEEVDGKEAAMANRKLDELIVMLDSGKLDREQKFLMQQRLNEALKRSSFDPDVFEPFVKLGENTQLSREDMADDLESLLAQIPLDSNISKKYLLIEHSKRVVQVIISFLLIIMGISMIIIKAPPNFEMFTIYYFTWDDGITLMDLISVLIVFSGIYLLISAWLYLRRAEH
;
A
#
# COMPACT_ATOMS: atom_id res chain seq x y z
N MET A 1 -5.36 20.71 26.82
CA MET A 1 -6.77 21.12 26.95
C MET A 1 -7.67 20.64 25.80
N ILE A 2 -7.17 19.83 24.85
CA ILE A 2 -7.96 19.32 23.70
C ILE A 2 -8.41 17.85 23.94
N GLU A 3 -7.71 17.11 24.80
CA GLU A 3 -7.98 15.68 25.09
C GLU A 3 -9.22 15.43 25.99
N GLU A 4 -9.71 16.45 26.69
CA GLU A 4 -10.83 16.30 27.65
C GLU A 4 -12.21 16.54 27.03
N VAL A 5 -12.26 17.03 25.78
CA VAL A 5 -13.51 17.33 25.06
C VAL A 5 -14.03 16.08 24.33
N ASP A 6 -13.14 15.30 23.74
CA ASP A 6 -13.46 14.09 22.96
C ASP A 6 -14.10 12.98 23.84
N GLY A 7 -13.55 12.77 25.05
CA GLY A 7 -14.10 11.79 25.99
C GLY A 7 -15.49 12.14 26.55
N LYS A 8 -15.87 13.43 26.59
CA LYS A 8 -17.18 13.88 27.08
C LYS A 8 -18.26 13.75 26.01
N GLU A 9 -17.92 14.01 24.75
CA GLU A 9 -18.83 13.82 23.61
C GLU A 9 -19.13 12.33 23.38
N ALA A 10 -18.11 11.47 23.43
CA ALA A 10 -18.29 10.02 23.35
C ALA A 10 -19.14 9.46 24.51
N ALA A 11 -18.94 9.95 25.73
CA ALA A 11 -19.74 9.55 26.90
C ALA A 11 -21.21 10.04 26.80
N MET A 12 -21.44 11.21 26.22
CA MET A 12 -22.79 11.73 25.98
C MET A 12 -23.51 10.96 24.86
N ALA A 13 -22.79 10.59 23.80
CA ALA A 13 -23.31 9.77 22.70
C ALA A 13 -23.75 8.39 23.19
N ASN A 14 -22.93 7.71 24.00
CA ASN A 14 -23.27 6.41 24.59
C ASN A 14 -24.52 6.47 25.48
N ARG A 15 -24.65 7.53 26.30
CA ARG A 15 -25.88 7.73 27.09
C ARG A 15 -27.13 7.91 26.23
N LYS A 16 -27.02 8.62 25.11
CA LYS A 16 -28.14 8.80 24.17
C LYS A 16 -28.48 7.53 23.41
N LEU A 17 -27.48 6.69 23.15
CA LEU A 17 -27.67 5.39 22.52
C LEU A 17 -28.36 4.41 23.48
N ASP A 18 -27.96 4.38 24.75
CA ASP A 18 -28.64 3.60 25.80
C ASP A 18 -30.11 4.04 25.99
N GLU A 19 -30.36 5.36 25.95
CA GLU A 19 -31.71 5.92 26.01
C GLU A 19 -32.56 5.47 24.80
N LEU A 20 -31.98 5.44 23.60
CA LEU A 20 -32.63 4.94 22.39
C LEU A 20 -32.95 3.43 22.49
N ILE A 21 -32.01 2.63 23.01
CA ILE A 21 -32.20 1.18 23.20
C ILE A 21 -33.35 0.92 24.17
N VAL A 22 -33.40 1.65 25.29
CA VAL A 22 -34.49 1.53 26.26
C VAL A 22 -35.83 1.95 25.63
N MET A 23 -35.86 3.00 24.80
CA MET A 23 -37.08 3.41 24.08
C MET A 23 -37.53 2.39 23.02
N LEU A 24 -36.59 1.71 22.36
CA LEU A 24 -36.86 0.64 21.40
C LEU A 24 -37.38 -0.64 22.06
N ASP A 25 -36.88 -0.95 23.26
CA ASP A 25 -37.23 -2.16 24.02
C ASP A 25 -38.55 -2.00 24.80
N SER A 26 -38.77 -0.84 25.41
CA SER A 26 -40.00 -0.52 26.16
C SER A 26 -41.14 0.01 25.28
N GLY A 27 -40.83 0.45 24.05
CA GLY A 27 -41.82 0.95 23.10
C GLY A 27 -42.65 -0.17 22.49
N LYS A 28 -43.99 -0.02 22.50
CA LYS A 28 -44.91 -0.78 21.64
C LYS A 28 -44.77 -0.33 20.17
N LEU A 29 -43.56 -0.44 19.63
CA LEU A 29 -43.26 -0.05 18.26
C LEU A 29 -43.72 -1.17 17.33
N ASP A 30 -44.60 -0.81 16.41
CA ASP A 30 -45.05 -1.71 15.37
C ASP A 30 -43.89 -2.07 14.42
N ARG A 31 -44.00 -3.20 13.72
CA ARG A 31 -42.96 -3.72 12.82
C ARG A 31 -42.53 -2.68 11.77
N GLU A 32 -43.49 -1.89 11.30
CA GLU A 32 -43.26 -0.79 10.35
C GLU A 32 -42.44 0.34 10.96
N GLN A 33 -42.69 0.70 12.22
CA GLN A 33 -41.98 1.77 12.93
C GLN A 33 -40.53 1.37 13.27
N LYS A 34 -40.29 0.09 13.60
CA LYS A 34 -38.95 -0.46 13.81
C LYS A 34 -38.11 -0.38 12.53
N PHE A 35 -38.70 -0.74 11.39
CA PHE A 35 -38.04 -0.65 10.09
C PHE A 35 -37.71 0.81 9.73
N LEU A 36 -38.64 1.73 9.95
CA LEU A 36 -38.46 3.16 9.67
C LEU A 36 -37.37 3.80 10.55
N MET A 37 -37.28 3.40 11.82
CA MET A 37 -36.18 3.83 12.70
C MET A 37 -34.83 3.25 12.27
N GLN A 38 -34.77 1.96 11.89
CA GLN A 38 -33.55 1.35 11.37
C GLN A 38 -33.07 2.06 10.09
N GLN A 39 -34.00 2.38 9.18
CA GLN A 39 -33.68 3.10 7.95
C GLN A 39 -33.15 4.51 8.24
N ARG A 40 -33.79 5.25 9.14
CA ARG A 40 -33.33 6.59 9.54
C ARG A 40 -31.98 6.57 10.25
N LEU A 41 -31.72 5.56 11.08
CA LEU A 41 -30.42 5.37 11.73
C LEU A 41 -29.33 5.06 10.69
N ASN A 42 -29.61 4.14 9.76
CA ASN A 42 -28.70 3.82 8.67
C ASN A 42 -28.45 5.04 7.76
N GLU A 43 -29.46 5.85 7.48
CA GLU A 43 -29.29 7.10 6.72
C GLU A 43 -28.50 8.15 7.49
N ALA A 44 -28.71 8.28 8.81
CA ALA A 44 -27.94 9.18 9.66
C ALA A 44 -26.46 8.75 9.72
N LEU A 45 -26.19 7.45 9.85
CA LEU A 45 -24.84 6.88 9.82
C LEU A 45 -24.16 7.10 8.46
N LYS A 46 -24.89 6.93 7.35
CA LYS A 46 -24.38 7.26 6.01
C LYS A 46 -24.07 8.74 5.82
N ARG A 47 -24.76 9.63 6.54
CA ARG A 47 -24.53 11.09 6.49
C ARG A 47 -23.44 11.56 7.45
N SER A 48 -23.17 10.82 8.54
CA SER A 48 -22.28 11.23 9.63
C SER A 48 -20.82 10.84 9.42
N SER A 49 -20.29 10.95 8.19
CA SER A 49 -18.87 10.70 7.90
C SER A 49 -18.42 9.23 8.02
N PHE A 50 -19.31 8.26 7.84
CA PHE A 50 -18.89 6.90 7.47
C PHE A 50 -18.84 6.82 5.95
N ASP A 51 -17.61 6.89 5.41
CA ASP A 51 -17.38 6.87 3.98
C ASP A 51 -17.91 5.54 3.40
N PRO A 52 -18.97 5.55 2.57
CA PRO A 52 -19.53 4.33 2.01
C PRO A 52 -18.51 3.54 1.19
N ASP A 53 -17.51 4.25 0.65
CA ASP A 53 -16.40 3.70 -0.13
C ASP A 53 -15.46 2.80 0.69
N VAL A 54 -15.44 2.95 2.02
CA VAL A 54 -14.59 2.12 2.92
C VAL A 54 -15.19 0.73 3.13
N PHE A 55 -16.51 0.58 3.07
CA PHE A 55 -17.21 -0.68 3.38
C PHE A 55 -17.74 -1.43 2.15
N GLU A 56 -17.85 -0.75 1.01
CA GLU A 56 -18.23 -1.38 -0.27
C GLU A 56 -17.32 -2.57 -0.65
N PRO A 57 -15.99 -2.54 -0.43
CA PRO A 57 -15.11 -3.67 -0.71
C PRO A 57 -15.40 -4.91 0.15
N PHE A 58 -15.79 -4.73 1.42
CA PHE A 58 -16.11 -5.83 2.34
C PHE A 58 -17.43 -6.52 1.97
N VAL A 59 -18.41 -5.74 1.50
CA VAL A 59 -19.68 -6.29 1.01
C VAL A 59 -19.45 -7.11 -0.28
N LYS A 60 -18.62 -6.59 -1.18
CA LYS A 60 -18.23 -7.29 -2.42
C LYS A 60 -17.44 -8.59 -2.15
N LEU A 61 -16.66 -8.66 -1.07
CA LEU A 61 -15.95 -9.87 -0.66
C LEU A 61 -16.89 -10.99 -0.21
N GLY A 62 -17.98 -10.64 0.49
CA GLY A 62 -19.00 -11.59 0.96
C GLY A 62 -19.92 -12.12 -0.15
N GLU A 63 -20.07 -11.38 -1.25
CA GLU A 63 -20.89 -11.77 -2.41
C GLU A 63 -20.12 -12.66 -3.42
N ASN A 64 -18.79 -12.63 -3.40
CA ASN A 64 -17.95 -13.44 -4.29
C ASN A 64 -17.78 -14.87 -3.77
N THR A 65 -18.74 -15.74 -4.08
CA THR A 65 -18.74 -17.17 -3.75
C THR A 65 -17.64 -18.01 -4.43
N GLN A 66 -16.76 -17.39 -5.21
CA GLN A 66 -15.71 -18.07 -6.01
C GLN A 66 -14.30 -18.00 -5.41
N LEU A 67 -14.08 -17.22 -4.34
CA LEU A 67 -12.77 -17.11 -3.70
C LEU A 67 -12.53 -18.27 -2.71
N SER A 68 -11.29 -18.76 -2.64
CA SER A 68 -10.90 -19.70 -1.59
C SER A 68 -10.99 -19.00 -0.23
N ARG A 69 -11.26 -19.74 0.85
CA ARG A 69 -11.32 -19.17 2.21
C ARG A 69 -10.01 -18.51 2.63
N GLU A 70 -8.91 -18.98 2.07
CA GLU A 70 -7.56 -18.45 2.27
C GLU A 70 -7.41 -17.10 1.56
N ASP A 71 -7.79 -17.01 0.28
CA ASP A 71 -7.77 -15.76 -0.49
C ASP A 71 -8.68 -14.68 0.13
N MET A 72 -9.85 -15.08 0.66
CA MET A 72 -10.73 -14.16 1.39
C MET A 72 -10.09 -13.64 2.67
N ALA A 73 -9.25 -14.43 3.35
CA ALA A 73 -8.58 -14.02 4.58
C ALA A 73 -7.44 -13.03 4.28
N ASP A 74 -6.67 -13.28 3.22
CA ASP A 74 -5.60 -12.39 2.77
C ASP A 74 -6.17 -11.04 2.26
N ASP A 75 -7.26 -11.09 1.50
CA ASP A 75 -7.96 -9.88 1.04
C ASP A 75 -8.59 -9.12 2.21
N LEU A 76 -9.12 -9.82 3.21
CA LEU A 76 -9.63 -9.21 4.43
C LEU A 76 -8.52 -8.55 5.25
N GLU A 77 -7.35 -9.19 5.37
CA GLU A 77 -6.17 -8.61 6.02
C GLU A 77 -5.70 -7.35 5.29
N SER A 78 -5.65 -7.40 3.96
CA SER A 78 -5.33 -6.27 3.10
C SER A 78 -6.33 -5.12 3.25
N LEU A 79 -7.62 -5.42 3.30
CA LEU A 79 -8.67 -4.42 3.50
C LEU A 79 -8.68 -3.86 4.92
N LEU A 80 -8.43 -4.67 5.96
CA LEU A 80 -8.27 -4.19 7.34
C LEU A 80 -7.05 -3.29 7.50
N ALA A 81 -5.95 -3.60 6.81
CA ALA A 81 -4.75 -2.75 6.81
C ALA A 81 -4.99 -1.39 6.14
N GLN A 82 -5.97 -1.32 5.22
CA GLN A 82 -6.37 -0.11 4.53
C GLN A 82 -7.41 0.72 5.30
N ILE A 83 -8.13 0.14 6.28
CA ILE A 83 -8.99 0.94 7.16
C ILE A 83 -8.09 1.77 8.09
N PRO A 84 -8.22 3.11 8.10
CA PRO A 84 -7.48 3.97 9.01
C PRO A 84 -8.10 3.91 10.42
N LEU A 85 -7.97 2.77 11.11
CA LEU A 85 -8.44 2.64 12.50
C LEU A 85 -7.57 3.42 13.50
N ASP A 86 -6.42 3.91 13.09
CA ASP A 86 -5.62 4.84 13.87
C ASP A 86 -4.70 5.65 12.94
N SER A 87 -4.91 6.96 12.88
CA SER A 87 -4.12 7.89 12.04
C SER A 87 -2.62 7.85 12.36
N ASN A 88 -2.23 7.31 13.52
CA ASN A 88 -0.83 7.12 13.90
C ASN A 88 -0.20 5.83 13.34
N ILE A 89 -0.99 4.80 13.04
CA ILE A 89 -0.50 3.53 12.48
C ILE A 89 -0.40 3.63 10.96
N SER A 90 -1.37 4.25 10.29
CA SER A 90 -1.33 4.47 8.83
C SER A 90 -0.15 5.34 8.38
N LYS A 91 0.27 6.32 9.19
CA LYS A 91 1.48 7.12 8.91
C LYS A 91 2.75 6.28 8.95
N LYS A 92 2.86 5.33 9.88
CA LYS A 92 4.03 4.44 9.97
C LYS A 92 4.09 3.48 8.78
N TYR A 93 2.94 2.97 8.34
CA TYR A 93 2.88 2.09 7.18
C TYR A 93 3.22 2.83 5.87
N LEU A 94 2.67 4.02 5.66
CA LEU A 94 3.00 4.89 4.51
C LEU A 94 4.49 5.28 4.50
N LEU A 95 5.09 5.54 5.66
CA LEU A 95 6.53 5.85 5.76
C LEU A 95 7.41 4.64 5.41
N ILE A 96 7.01 3.43 5.82
CA ILE A 96 7.74 2.19 5.48
C ILE A 96 7.68 1.95 3.97
N GLU A 97 6.51 2.13 3.36
CA GLU A 97 6.36 1.96 1.91
C GLU A 97 7.17 2.99 1.11
N HIS A 98 7.20 4.24 1.58
CA HIS A 98 8.05 5.29 1.01
C HIS A 98 9.55 4.97 1.17
N SER A 99 9.95 4.40 2.31
CA SER A 99 11.35 4.03 2.58
C SER A 99 11.86 2.92 1.65
N LYS A 100 11.04 1.89 1.39
CA LYS A 100 11.37 0.83 0.43
C LYS A 100 11.63 1.41 -0.96
N ARG A 101 10.87 2.44 -1.35
CA ARG A 101 11.02 3.13 -2.63
C ARG A 101 12.32 3.93 -2.74
N VAL A 102 12.68 4.66 -1.68
CA VAL A 102 13.96 5.39 -1.63
C VAL A 102 15.13 4.42 -1.74
N VAL A 103 15.06 3.28 -1.03
CA VAL A 103 16.07 2.23 -1.12
C VAL A 103 16.18 1.66 -2.55
N GLN A 104 15.06 1.38 -3.21
CA GLN A 104 15.05 0.91 -4.60
C GLN A 104 15.71 1.89 -5.57
N VAL A 105 15.45 3.20 -5.42
CA VAL A 105 16.07 4.24 -6.25
C VAL A 105 17.59 4.28 -6.02
N ILE A 106 18.05 4.22 -4.77
CA ILE A 106 19.47 4.19 -4.43
C ILE A 106 20.16 2.97 -5.05
N ILE A 107 19.55 1.77 -4.92
CA ILE A 107 20.08 0.54 -5.52
C ILE A 107 20.18 0.68 -7.04
N SER A 108 19.18 1.28 -7.68
CA SER A 108 19.17 1.50 -9.12
C SER A 108 20.34 2.37 -9.58
N PHE A 109 20.58 3.48 -8.88
CA PHE A 109 21.74 4.33 -9.15
C PHE A 109 23.07 3.62 -8.93
N LEU A 110 23.19 2.84 -7.86
CA LEU A 110 24.40 2.05 -7.59
C LEU A 110 24.69 1.05 -8.70
N LEU A 111 23.68 0.34 -9.20
CA LEU A 111 23.84 -0.60 -10.32
C LEU A 111 24.27 0.11 -11.60
N ILE A 112 23.67 1.26 -11.92
CA ILE A 112 24.04 2.05 -13.11
C ILE A 112 25.48 2.53 -13.01
N ILE A 113 25.86 3.15 -11.89
CA ILE A 113 27.21 3.68 -11.67
C ILE A 113 28.23 2.54 -11.72
N MET A 114 27.94 1.40 -11.08
CA MET A 114 28.82 0.25 -11.05
C MET A 114 28.99 -0.37 -12.43
N GLY A 115 27.91 -0.61 -13.17
CA GLY A 115 27.97 -1.16 -14.52
C GLY A 115 28.69 -0.22 -15.50
N ILE A 116 28.44 1.09 -15.45
CA ILE A 116 29.20 2.07 -16.25
C ILE A 116 30.68 2.08 -15.87
N SER A 117 30.99 2.00 -14.57
CA SER A 117 32.39 1.97 -14.11
C SER A 117 33.14 0.75 -14.64
N MET A 118 32.48 -0.40 -14.76
CA MET A 118 33.07 -1.62 -15.34
C MET A 118 33.40 -1.49 -16.82
N ILE A 119 32.66 -0.67 -17.57
CA ILE A 119 32.94 -0.40 -19.00
C ILE A 119 34.10 0.59 -19.15
N ILE A 120 34.15 1.61 -18.30
CA ILE A 120 35.11 2.71 -18.45
C ILE A 120 36.48 2.34 -17.89
N ILE A 121 36.52 1.63 -16.77
CA ILE A 121 37.77 1.30 -16.08
C ILE A 121 38.28 -0.03 -16.63
N LYS A 122 39.41 0.02 -17.36
CA LYS A 122 40.11 -1.20 -17.78
C LYS A 122 40.46 -2.03 -16.56
N ALA A 123 39.99 -3.26 -16.52
CA ALA A 123 40.31 -4.19 -15.46
C ALA A 123 41.82 -4.50 -15.47
N PRO A 124 42.44 -4.76 -14.31
CA PRO A 124 43.81 -5.25 -14.28
C PRO A 124 43.92 -6.57 -15.06
N PRO A 125 45.05 -6.90 -15.71
CA PRO A 125 45.22 -8.09 -16.56
C PRO A 125 44.87 -9.43 -15.90
N ASN A 126 44.87 -9.47 -14.56
CA ASN A 126 44.55 -10.67 -13.78
C ASN A 126 43.04 -10.88 -13.58
N PHE A 127 42.19 -9.89 -13.94
CA PHE A 127 40.75 -9.90 -13.73
C PHE A 127 39.94 -10.18 -15.00
N GLU A 128 40.56 -10.11 -16.18
CA GLU A 128 39.94 -10.46 -17.46
C GLU A 128 39.94 -11.98 -17.63
N MET A 129 38.93 -12.66 -17.07
CA MET A 129 38.84 -14.12 -17.14
C MET A 129 38.49 -14.61 -18.56
N PHE A 130 37.75 -13.82 -19.36
CA PHE A 130 37.31 -14.21 -20.72
C PHE A 130 37.06 -13.00 -21.63
N THR A 131 37.80 -12.94 -22.74
CA THR A 131 37.56 -11.99 -23.86
C THR A 131 36.84 -12.72 -24.97
N ILE A 132 35.67 -12.21 -25.37
CA ILE A 132 34.80 -12.86 -26.37
C ILE A 132 35.25 -12.48 -27.78
N TYR A 133 35.68 -11.24 -27.97
CA TYR A 133 36.10 -10.75 -29.27
C TYR A 133 37.25 -9.76 -29.12
N TYR A 134 38.38 -10.03 -29.79
CA TYR A 134 39.52 -9.11 -29.82
C TYR A 134 39.38 -8.18 -31.03
N PHE A 135 39.35 -6.86 -30.78
CA PHE A 135 39.48 -5.86 -31.84
C PHE A 135 40.95 -5.56 -32.16
N THR A 136 41.84 -5.72 -31.18
CA THR A 136 43.29 -5.53 -31.29
C THR A 136 43.99 -6.50 -30.32
N TRP A 137 45.31 -6.69 -30.44
CA TRP A 137 46.07 -7.62 -29.58
C TRP A 137 45.87 -7.37 -28.07
N ASP A 138 45.66 -6.11 -27.68
CA ASP A 138 45.53 -5.69 -26.28
C ASP A 138 44.14 -5.13 -25.92
N ASP A 139 43.14 -5.27 -26.80
CA ASP A 139 41.80 -4.72 -26.57
C ASP A 139 40.68 -5.52 -27.24
N GLY A 140 39.58 -5.73 -26.52
CA GLY A 140 38.49 -6.58 -26.95
C GLY A 140 37.25 -6.45 -26.07
N ILE A 141 36.13 -6.95 -26.57
CA ILE A 141 34.90 -7.06 -25.78
C ILE A 141 35.06 -8.22 -24.81
N THR A 142 35.02 -7.89 -23.53
CA THR A 142 35.10 -8.88 -22.45
C THR A 142 33.72 -9.40 -22.07
N LEU A 143 33.70 -10.57 -21.43
CA LEU A 143 32.48 -11.06 -20.79
C LEU A 143 32.01 -10.11 -19.67
N MET A 144 32.95 -9.38 -19.04
CA MET A 144 32.65 -8.37 -18.03
C MET A 144 31.85 -7.20 -18.63
N ASP A 145 32.19 -6.74 -19.84
CA ASP A 145 31.44 -5.68 -20.53
C ASP A 145 29.99 -6.11 -20.82
N LEU A 146 29.78 -7.35 -21.26
CA LEU A 146 28.43 -7.88 -21.48
C LEU A 146 27.61 -7.94 -20.18
N ILE A 147 28.21 -8.42 -19.09
CA ILE A 147 27.55 -8.46 -17.79
C ILE A 147 27.27 -7.03 -17.30
N SER A 148 28.19 -6.09 -17.51
CA SER A 148 28.01 -4.70 -17.13
C SER A 148 26.83 -4.04 -17.85
N VAL A 149 26.62 -4.32 -19.14
CA VAL A 149 25.47 -3.83 -19.90
C VAL A 149 24.16 -4.39 -19.33
N LEU A 150 24.12 -5.67 -18.96
CA LEU A 150 22.96 -6.26 -18.28
C LEU A 150 22.67 -5.61 -16.93
N ILE A 151 23.71 -5.33 -16.15
CA ILE A 151 23.60 -4.64 -14.86
C ILE A 151 23.05 -3.21 -15.04
N VAL A 152 23.59 -2.44 -15.99
CA VAL A 152 23.09 -1.10 -16.30
C VAL A 152 21.62 -1.15 -16.74
N PHE A 153 21.27 -2.11 -17.59
CA PHE A 153 19.89 -2.28 -18.07
C PHE A 153 18.93 -2.63 -16.92
N SER A 154 19.35 -3.49 -16.00
CA SER A 154 18.60 -3.82 -14.78
C SER A 154 18.43 -2.60 -13.88
N GLY A 155 19.47 -1.79 -13.69
CA GLY A 155 19.40 -0.55 -12.92
C GLY A 155 18.44 0.47 -13.53
N ILE A 156 18.46 0.65 -14.85
CA ILE A 156 17.51 1.51 -15.57
C ILE A 156 16.09 0.98 -15.42
N TYR A 157 15.89 -0.33 -15.57
CA TYR A 157 14.57 -0.96 -15.40
C TYR A 157 14.00 -0.71 -13.99
N LEU A 158 14.82 -0.89 -12.94
CA LEU A 158 14.41 -0.62 -11.56
C LEU A 158 14.10 0.86 -11.32
N LEU A 159 14.80 1.77 -12.00
CA LEU A 159 14.53 3.20 -11.91
C LEU A 159 13.23 3.58 -12.62
N ILE A 160 12.95 3.02 -13.80
CA ILE A 160 11.69 3.20 -14.51
C ILE A 160 10.51 2.63 -13.72
N SER A 161 10.66 1.44 -13.14
CA SER A 161 9.59 0.83 -12.34
C SER A 161 9.30 1.64 -11.08
N ALA A 162 10.33 2.16 -10.41
CA ALA A 162 10.16 3.08 -9.28
C ALA A 162 9.44 4.37 -9.70
N TRP A 163 9.75 4.92 -10.88
CA TRP A 163 9.12 6.15 -11.39
C TRP A 163 7.67 5.96 -11.85
N LEU A 164 7.38 4.87 -12.58
CA LEU A 164 6.01 4.54 -13.00
C LEU A 164 5.08 4.31 -11.81
N TYR A 165 5.61 3.69 -10.75
CA TYR A 165 4.87 3.49 -9.52
C TYR A 165 4.61 4.81 -8.78
N LEU A 166 5.60 5.72 -8.74
CA LEU A 166 5.42 7.06 -8.17
C LEU A 166 4.28 7.83 -8.87
N ARG A 167 4.23 7.77 -10.21
CA ARG A 167 3.17 8.41 -11.00
C ARG A 167 1.77 7.83 -10.73
N ARG A 168 1.66 6.56 -10.36
CA ARG A 168 0.37 5.92 -10.02
C ARG A 168 -0.14 6.35 -8.64
N ALA A 169 0.74 6.76 -7.73
CA ALA A 169 0.36 7.16 -6.37
C ALA A 169 -0.15 8.62 -6.27
N GLU A 170 -0.02 9.42 -7.34
CA GLU A 170 -0.53 10.79 -7.42
C GLU A 170 -1.97 10.89 -7.95
N HIS A 171 -2.55 9.77 -8.39
CA HIS A 171 -3.91 9.64 -8.90
C HIS A 171 -4.73 8.72 -7.99
#